data_AF-A0A091AXA4-F1
#
_entry.id   AF-A0A091AXA4-F1
#
_cell.length_a   1.000
_cell.length_b   1.000
_cell.length_c   1.000
_cell.angle_alpha   90.00
_cell.angle_beta   90.00
_cell.angle_gamma   90.00
#
_symmetry.space_group_name_H-M   'P 1'
#
loop_
_entity.id
_entity.type
_entity.pdbx_description
1 polymer ?
#
loop_
_entity_poly.entity_id
_entity_poly.type
_entity_poly.pdbx_seq_one_letter_code
_entity_poly.pdbx_strand_id
1 'polypeptide(L)'
;MTRVHHPRWLLALLVLVLIVLFPANSRAQVCTSDVQCQDASFCNGHETCDPRNRAADARGCLAAYSTACAVEEGFVCDEASRSCSGGPVDADHDGEASIGTGGLDCDDNDPQRAPGHPEICDADGVDEDCNTETPGHRDADGDGHDDVACVNYIER
;
A
#
# COMPACT_ATOMS: atom_id res chain seq x y z
N MET A 1 49.35 -45.00 -28.92
CA MET A 1 48.60 -44.97 -27.65
C MET A 1 49.47 -44.29 -26.58
N THR A 2 49.44 -42.96 -26.50
CA THR A 2 50.19 -42.18 -25.50
C THR A 2 49.25 -41.80 -24.36
N ARG A 3 49.42 -42.43 -23.19
CA ARG A 3 48.68 -42.05 -21.96
C ARG A 3 49.21 -40.70 -21.48
N VAL A 4 48.36 -39.68 -21.51
CA VAL A 4 48.62 -38.39 -20.86
C VAL A 4 48.38 -38.58 -19.36
N HIS A 5 49.44 -38.53 -18.55
CA HIS A 5 49.33 -38.52 -17.10
C HIS A 5 49.08 -37.09 -16.62
N HIS A 6 47.84 -36.79 -16.21
CA HIS A 6 47.54 -35.52 -15.53
C HIS A 6 48.15 -35.54 -14.11
N PRO A 7 49.01 -34.57 -13.76
CA PRO A 7 49.59 -34.49 -12.43
C PRO A 7 48.50 -34.20 -11.40
N ARG A 8 48.33 -35.10 -10.42
CA ARG A 8 47.29 -35.06 -9.38
C ARG A 8 47.34 -33.79 -8.50
N TRP A 9 48.40 -32.98 -8.62
CA TRP A 9 48.63 -31.77 -7.83
C TRP A 9 47.89 -30.53 -8.39
N LEU A 10 47.57 -30.50 -9.68
CA LEU A 10 46.80 -29.40 -10.28
C LEU A 10 45.36 -29.33 -9.77
N LEU A 11 44.75 -30.49 -9.49
CA LEU A 11 43.42 -30.58 -8.86
C LEU A 11 43.42 -30.07 -7.41
N ALA A 12 44.46 -30.33 -6.64
CA ALA A 12 44.57 -29.88 -5.26
C ALA A 12 44.70 -28.35 -5.14
N LEU A 13 45.44 -27.72 -6.07
CA LEU A 13 45.63 -26.27 -6.10
C LEU A 13 44.35 -25.53 -6.50
N LEU A 14 43.57 -26.11 -7.42
CA LEU A 14 42.29 -25.55 -7.88
C LEU A 14 41.20 -25.61 -6.79
N VAL A 15 41.19 -26.68 -5.98
CA VAL A 15 40.30 -26.82 -4.81
C VAL A 15 40.65 -25.81 -3.71
N LEU A 16 41.95 -25.57 -3.46
CA LEU A 16 42.38 -24.60 -2.45
C LEU A 16 42.01 -23.16 -2.85
N VAL A 17 42.14 -22.80 -4.12
CA VAL A 17 41.74 -21.47 -4.64
C VAL A 17 40.21 -21.25 -4.53
N LEU A 18 39.40 -22.29 -4.75
CA LEU A 18 37.94 -22.24 -4.58
C LEU A 18 37.51 -21.96 -3.14
N ILE A 19 38.23 -22.47 -2.13
CA ILE A 19 37.89 -22.26 -0.69
C ILE A 19 38.25 -20.84 -0.22
N VAL A 20 39.28 -20.21 -0.80
CA VAL A 20 39.75 -18.87 -0.38
C VAL A 20 38.99 -17.74 -1.10
N LEU A 21 38.47 -17.99 -2.31
CA LEU A 21 37.67 -17.01 -3.08
C LEU A 21 36.17 -17.02 -2.74
N PHE A 22 35.67 -18.08 -2.10
CA PHE A 22 34.27 -18.21 -1.71
C PHE A 22 34.18 -18.71 -0.26
N PRO A 23 34.34 -17.84 0.75
CA PRO A 23 34.00 -18.21 2.11
C PRO A 23 32.50 -18.52 2.15
N ALA A 24 32.15 -19.81 2.16
CA ALA A 24 30.82 -20.27 2.55
C ALA A 24 30.67 -19.99 4.05
N ASN A 25 30.29 -18.76 4.40
CA ASN A 25 29.98 -18.42 5.78
C ASN A 25 28.61 -17.75 5.87
N SER A 26 27.59 -18.47 5.44
CA SER A 26 26.23 -18.28 5.91
C SER A 26 25.96 -19.29 7.03
N ARG A 27 26.71 -19.22 8.13
CA ARG A 27 26.18 -19.78 9.39
C ARG A 27 25.03 -18.86 9.77
N ALA A 28 23.83 -19.42 9.97
CA ALA A 28 22.65 -18.72 10.43
C ALA A 28 22.97 -17.95 11.73
N GLN A 29 23.43 -16.71 11.59
CA GLN A 29 23.64 -15.81 12.70
C GLN A 29 22.27 -15.28 13.11
N VAL A 30 22.07 -15.21 14.43
CA VAL A 30 20.95 -14.47 15.00
C VAL A 30 21.03 -13.04 14.48
N CYS A 31 19.90 -12.51 14.04
CA CYS A 31 19.80 -11.17 13.52
C CYS A 31 20.25 -10.16 14.59
N THR A 32 20.82 -9.06 14.12
CA THR A 32 21.24 -7.90 14.91
C THR A 32 20.65 -6.60 14.35
N SER A 33 20.00 -6.67 13.19
CA SER A 33 19.32 -5.59 12.50
C SER A 33 18.27 -6.16 11.56
N ASP A 34 17.27 -5.35 11.23
CA ASP A 34 16.15 -5.76 10.38
C ASP A 34 16.58 -6.13 8.95
N VAL A 35 17.65 -5.48 8.44
CA VAL A 35 18.23 -5.74 7.11
C VAL A 35 18.67 -7.20 6.93
N GLN A 36 19.04 -7.88 8.01
CA GLN A 36 19.44 -9.30 7.96
C GLN A 36 18.25 -10.26 7.89
N CYS A 37 17.06 -9.76 8.22
CA CYS A 37 15.81 -10.50 8.07
C CYS A 37 15.31 -10.38 6.64
N GLN A 38 15.24 -9.15 6.11
CA GLN A 38 14.69 -8.84 4.78
C GLN A 38 15.05 -9.88 3.70
N ASP A 39 14.01 -10.41 3.05
CA ASP A 39 14.10 -11.46 2.02
C ASP A 39 14.21 -10.91 0.58
N ALA A 40 14.58 -9.63 0.45
CA ALA A 40 14.60 -8.84 -0.77
C ALA A 40 13.22 -8.62 -1.43
N SER A 41 12.14 -9.17 -0.88
CA SER A 41 10.78 -8.81 -1.23
C SER A 41 10.39 -7.54 -0.46
N PHE A 42 9.91 -6.54 -1.18
CA PHE A 42 9.41 -5.30 -0.62
C PHE A 42 7.93 -5.45 -0.28
N CYS A 43 7.11 -5.97 -1.19
CA CYS A 43 5.65 -5.93 -1.07
C CYS A 43 5.10 -6.75 0.09
N ASN A 44 5.79 -7.80 0.55
CA ASN A 44 5.40 -8.59 1.71
C ASN A 44 5.64 -7.88 3.05
N GLY A 45 6.20 -6.65 3.04
CA GLY A 45 6.43 -5.84 4.22
C GLY A 45 7.82 -6.00 4.82
N HIS A 46 8.16 -5.09 5.73
CA HIS A 46 9.47 -5.09 6.36
C HIS A 46 9.53 -6.06 7.55
N GLU A 47 10.43 -7.03 7.47
CA GLU A 47 10.69 -7.99 8.56
C GLU A 47 11.49 -7.36 9.71
N THR A 48 11.11 -7.67 10.95
CA THR A 48 11.74 -7.09 12.14
C THR A 48 12.66 -8.09 12.81
N CYS A 49 13.86 -7.64 13.17
CA CYS A 49 14.77 -8.41 13.98
C CYS A 49 14.41 -8.28 15.48
N ASP A 50 13.87 -9.35 16.05
CA ASP A 50 13.67 -9.49 17.49
C ASP A 50 14.04 -10.91 17.98
N PRO A 51 15.32 -11.13 18.35
CA PRO A 51 15.80 -12.42 18.85
C PRO A 51 15.16 -12.90 20.15
N ARG A 52 14.43 -12.04 20.87
CA ARG A 52 13.77 -12.40 22.13
C ARG A 52 12.30 -12.73 21.91
N ASN A 53 11.76 -12.43 20.74
CA ASN A 53 10.37 -12.71 20.44
C ASN A 53 10.15 -14.21 20.29
N ARG A 54 9.09 -14.72 20.90
CA ARG A 54 8.73 -16.15 20.80
C ARG A 54 8.12 -16.51 19.44
N ALA A 55 7.62 -15.53 18.70
CA ALA A 55 7.08 -15.69 17.36
C ALA A 55 8.17 -15.60 16.27
N ALA A 56 9.39 -15.21 16.63
CA ALA A 56 10.49 -15.11 15.67
C ALA A 56 11.02 -16.48 15.25
N ASP A 57 11.59 -16.54 14.05
CA ASP A 57 12.27 -17.74 13.56
C ASP A 57 13.56 -18.06 14.35
N ALA A 58 14.27 -19.12 13.96
CA ALA A 58 15.52 -19.52 14.61
C ALA A 58 16.65 -18.47 14.52
N ARG A 59 16.52 -17.47 13.63
CA ARG A 59 17.44 -16.34 13.50
C ARG A 59 16.95 -15.11 14.27
N GLY A 60 15.77 -15.13 14.88
CA GLY A 60 15.19 -13.95 15.52
C GLY A 60 14.45 -13.02 14.57
N CYS A 61 14.13 -13.46 13.36
CA CYS A 61 13.39 -12.67 12.37
C CYS A 61 11.87 -12.88 12.51
N LEU A 62 11.15 -11.77 12.58
CA LEU A 62 9.69 -11.73 12.54
C LEU A 62 9.25 -11.32 11.14
N ALA A 63 8.36 -12.12 10.56
CA ALA A 63 7.67 -11.73 9.34
C ALA A 63 6.91 -10.41 9.57
N ALA A 64 6.77 -9.61 8.51
CA ALA A 64 6.00 -8.37 8.58
C ALA A 64 4.54 -8.66 8.97
N TYR A 65 3.97 -7.78 9.79
CA TYR A 65 2.58 -7.90 10.23
C TYR A 65 1.58 -7.41 9.15
N SER A 66 2.06 -6.54 8.25
CA SER A 66 1.29 -6.00 7.12
C SER A 66 2.17 -5.94 5.88
N THR A 67 1.55 -5.91 4.70
CA THR A 67 2.21 -5.62 3.43
C THR A 67 2.85 -4.22 3.46
N ALA A 68 3.89 -3.99 2.65
CA ALA A 68 4.58 -2.70 2.62
C ALA A 68 3.70 -1.55 2.11
N CYS A 69 2.73 -1.88 1.25
CA CYS A 69 1.74 -0.93 0.76
C CYS A 69 0.38 -1.23 1.37
N ALA A 70 -0.41 -0.18 1.59
CA ALA A 70 -1.81 -0.28 1.98
C ALA A 70 -2.65 -0.69 0.75
N VAL A 71 -2.47 -1.94 0.31
CA VAL A 71 -3.12 -2.47 -0.90
C VAL A 71 -4.64 -2.49 -0.78
N GLU A 72 -5.15 -2.61 0.44
CA GLU A 72 -6.58 -2.51 0.74
C GLU A 72 -7.11 -1.07 0.62
N GLU A 73 -6.23 -0.07 0.70
CA GLU A 73 -6.52 1.36 0.50
C GLU A 73 -6.22 1.79 -0.95
N GLY A 74 -6.17 0.86 -1.91
CA GLY A 74 -5.98 1.19 -3.34
C GLY A 74 -4.53 1.43 -3.78
N PHE A 75 -3.53 1.23 -2.92
CA PHE A 75 -2.13 1.33 -3.31
C PHE A 75 -1.66 0.08 -4.06
N VAL A 76 -1.05 0.27 -5.22
CA VAL A 76 -0.38 -0.78 -5.98
C VAL A 76 1.08 -0.85 -5.59
N CYS A 77 1.53 -2.05 -5.22
CA CYS A 77 2.94 -2.30 -4.93
C CYS A 77 3.70 -2.73 -6.19
N ASP A 78 4.81 -2.05 -6.46
CA ASP A 78 5.81 -2.47 -7.46
C ASP A 78 7.06 -2.98 -6.74
N GLU A 79 7.34 -4.27 -6.91
CA GLU A 79 8.47 -4.96 -6.29
C GLU A 79 9.81 -4.54 -6.91
N ALA A 80 9.83 -4.25 -8.21
CA ALA A 80 11.05 -3.90 -8.93
C ALA A 80 11.54 -2.49 -8.58
N SER A 81 10.63 -1.52 -8.46
CA SER A 81 10.94 -0.16 -8.03
C SER A 81 10.89 0.03 -6.51
N ARG A 82 10.45 -1.00 -5.76
CA ARG A 82 10.29 -0.98 -4.30
C ARG A 82 9.47 0.22 -3.85
N SER A 83 8.35 0.44 -4.52
CA SER A 83 7.52 1.63 -4.34
C SER A 83 6.04 1.29 -4.31
N CYS A 84 5.29 2.05 -3.53
CA CYS A 84 3.84 2.09 -3.60
C CYS A 84 3.43 3.21 -4.56
N SER A 85 2.44 2.94 -5.39
CA SER A 85 1.89 3.89 -6.36
C SER A 85 0.37 3.79 -6.40
N GLY A 86 -0.32 4.85 -6.86
CA GLY A 86 -1.77 4.95 -6.74
C GLY A 86 -2.19 5.31 -5.31
N GLY A 87 -3.35 4.80 -4.90
CA GLY A 87 -4.02 5.18 -3.66
C GLY A 87 -5.09 6.26 -3.87
N PRO A 88 -5.81 6.61 -2.79
CA PRO A 88 -6.86 7.61 -2.84
C PRO A 88 -6.24 8.98 -3.10
N VAL A 89 -6.83 9.71 -4.03
CA VAL A 89 -6.45 11.07 -4.44
C VAL A 89 -7.51 12.01 -3.90
N ASP A 90 -7.06 13.05 -3.23
CA ASP A 90 -7.83 14.21 -2.77
C ASP A 90 -7.23 15.41 -3.54
N ALA A 91 -7.88 15.81 -4.63
CA ALA A 91 -7.34 16.78 -5.58
C ALA A 91 -7.77 18.22 -5.29
N ASP A 92 -8.89 18.43 -4.61
CA ASP A 92 -9.36 19.75 -4.19
C ASP A 92 -9.01 20.10 -2.72
N HIS A 93 -8.50 19.14 -1.97
CA HIS A 93 -8.01 19.25 -0.59
C HIS A 93 -9.09 19.55 0.45
N ASP A 94 -10.29 18.99 0.30
CA ASP A 94 -11.31 19.01 1.36
C ASP A 94 -11.11 17.93 2.45
N GLY A 95 -10.20 16.98 2.19
CA GLY A 95 -9.82 15.92 3.13
C GLY A 95 -10.54 14.60 2.90
N GLU A 96 -11.43 14.51 1.91
CA GLU A 96 -11.98 13.27 1.38
C GLU A 96 -11.33 12.96 0.03
N ALA A 97 -11.14 11.68 -0.29
CA ALA A 97 -10.54 11.29 -1.55
C ALA A 97 -11.62 10.93 -2.58
N SER A 98 -11.35 11.11 -3.87
CA SER A 98 -12.25 10.76 -4.95
C SER A 98 -12.73 9.31 -4.89
N ILE A 99 -14.04 9.11 -5.11
CA ILE A 99 -14.64 7.79 -5.35
C ILE A 99 -13.90 7.03 -6.47
N GLY A 100 -13.41 7.74 -7.49
CA GLY A 100 -12.67 7.15 -8.61
C GLY A 100 -11.34 6.50 -8.22
N THR A 101 -10.77 6.87 -7.07
CA THR A 101 -9.49 6.37 -6.56
C THR A 101 -9.61 5.63 -5.23
N GLY A 102 -10.84 5.39 -4.76
CA GLY A 102 -11.14 4.58 -3.59
C GLY A 102 -11.55 5.34 -2.34
N GLY A 103 -11.78 6.66 -2.42
CA GLY A 103 -12.39 7.43 -1.34
C GLY A 103 -13.91 7.57 -1.48
N LEU A 104 -14.48 8.63 -0.89
CA LEU A 104 -15.91 8.86 -0.75
C LEU A 104 -16.41 10.16 -1.40
N ASP A 105 -15.50 10.98 -1.93
CA ASP A 105 -15.82 12.24 -2.56
C ASP A 105 -16.34 12.07 -4.01
N CYS A 106 -17.52 12.64 -4.24
CA CYS A 106 -18.26 12.60 -5.49
C CYS A 106 -17.84 13.66 -6.51
N ASP A 107 -17.15 14.72 -6.09
CA ASP A 107 -16.57 15.74 -6.97
C ASP A 107 -15.22 16.26 -6.45
N ASP A 108 -14.17 15.50 -6.76
CA ASP A 108 -12.75 15.77 -6.45
C ASP A 108 -12.15 16.99 -7.18
N ASN A 109 -12.98 17.94 -7.59
CA ASN A 109 -12.58 19.25 -8.10
C ASN A 109 -13.27 20.40 -7.37
N ASP A 110 -14.20 20.12 -6.44
CA ASP A 110 -14.94 21.12 -5.69
C ASP A 110 -14.90 20.80 -4.18
N PRO A 111 -14.08 21.52 -3.39
CA PRO A 111 -13.89 21.23 -1.97
C PRO A 111 -15.11 21.63 -1.11
N GLN A 112 -16.21 22.02 -1.74
CA GLN A 112 -17.50 22.23 -1.09
C GLN A 112 -18.44 21.03 -1.23
N ARG A 113 -18.02 19.97 -1.94
CA ARG A 113 -18.84 18.81 -2.31
C ARG A 113 -18.23 17.50 -1.81
N ALA A 114 -18.34 17.24 -0.51
CA ALA A 114 -17.82 16.01 0.10
C ALA A 114 -18.69 15.49 1.24
N PRO A 115 -18.55 14.20 1.60
CA PRO A 115 -19.22 13.58 2.74
C PRO A 115 -19.34 14.47 3.99
N GLY A 116 -20.58 14.69 4.42
CA GLY A 116 -20.89 15.44 5.64
C GLY A 116 -20.89 16.97 5.50
N HIS A 117 -20.75 17.49 4.28
CA HIS A 117 -21.04 18.89 3.99
C HIS A 117 -22.53 19.21 4.18
N PRO A 118 -22.92 20.47 4.42
CA PRO A 118 -24.32 20.84 4.52
C PRO A 118 -24.99 20.86 3.14
N GLU A 119 -26.08 20.12 3.03
CA GLU A 119 -26.94 20.08 1.85
C GLU A 119 -27.69 21.40 1.62
N ILE A 120 -27.70 21.86 0.38
CA ILE A 120 -28.35 23.10 -0.04
C ILE A 120 -29.54 22.75 -0.93
N CYS A 121 -30.72 23.27 -0.59
CA CYS A 121 -31.85 23.20 -1.52
C CYS A 121 -31.68 24.25 -2.63
N ASP A 122 -30.94 23.88 -3.68
CA ASP A 122 -30.75 24.66 -4.89
C ASP A 122 -31.62 24.15 -6.05
N ALA A 123 -31.58 24.84 -7.19
CA ALA A 123 -32.43 24.51 -8.35
C ALA A 123 -31.71 23.66 -9.40
N ASP A 124 -30.38 23.63 -9.35
CA ASP A 124 -29.52 22.80 -10.17
C ASP A 124 -29.42 21.38 -9.59
N GLY A 125 -29.76 21.22 -8.30
CA GLY A 125 -29.88 19.94 -7.60
C GLY A 125 -28.53 19.31 -7.31
N VAL A 126 -27.60 20.15 -6.85
CA VAL A 126 -26.23 19.74 -6.53
C VAL A 126 -26.26 18.90 -5.27
N ASP A 127 -25.54 17.79 -5.29
CA ASP A 127 -25.31 16.96 -4.10
C ASP A 127 -24.01 17.46 -3.43
N GLU A 128 -24.14 18.22 -2.35
CA GLU A 128 -22.97 18.75 -1.62
C GLU A 128 -22.37 17.76 -0.64
N ASP A 129 -23.15 16.80 -0.13
CA ASP A 129 -22.69 15.86 0.89
C ASP A 129 -22.39 14.45 0.37
N CYS A 130 -22.47 14.28 -0.96
CA CYS A 130 -22.29 13.04 -1.68
C CYS A 130 -23.26 11.93 -1.25
N ASN A 131 -24.42 12.31 -0.72
CA ASN A 131 -25.52 11.42 -0.40
C ASN A 131 -26.83 11.93 -1.03
N THR A 132 -27.15 11.36 -2.18
CA THR A 132 -28.40 11.63 -2.91
C THR A 132 -29.71 11.41 -2.14
N GLU A 133 -29.67 10.78 -0.96
CA GLU A 133 -30.84 10.57 -0.10
C GLU A 133 -31.09 11.71 0.90
N THR A 134 -30.22 12.74 0.94
CA THR A 134 -30.26 13.84 1.92
C THR A 134 -30.49 15.24 1.31
N PRO A 135 -31.45 15.45 0.39
CA PRO A 135 -31.65 16.76 -0.22
C PRO A 135 -31.87 17.86 0.82
N GLY A 136 -31.37 19.06 0.51
CA GLY A 136 -31.46 20.21 1.41
C GLY A 136 -32.90 20.57 1.80
N HIS A 137 -33.06 21.26 2.93
CA HIS A 137 -34.39 21.60 3.46
C HIS A 137 -34.85 23.01 3.05
N ARG A 138 -36.06 23.10 2.50
CA ARG A 138 -36.74 24.38 2.26
C ARG A 138 -38.24 24.16 2.20
N ASP A 139 -38.99 24.79 3.11
CA ASP A 139 -40.45 24.83 3.08
C ASP A 139 -40.90 26.22 2.60
N ALA A 140 -41.15 26.35 1.30
CA ALA A 140 -41.46 27.64 0.67
C ALA A 140 -42.93 28.06 0.84
N ASP A 141 -43.85 27.11 0.99
CA ASP A 141 -45.29 27.37 1.08
C ASP A 141 -45.85 27.23 2.51
N GLY A 142 -45.04 26.75 3.45
CA GLY A 142 -45.33 26.70 4.88
C GLY A 142 -46.22 25.54 5.28
N ASP A 143 -46.25 24.45 4.50
CA ASP A 143 -47.12 23.30 4.76
C ASP A 143 -46.48 22.25 5.69
N GLY A 144 -45.20 22.43 6.04
CA GLY A 144 -44.42 21.52 6.88
C GLY A 144 -43.76 20.37 6.12
N HIS A 145 -43.75 20.41 4.79
CA HIS A 145 -42.99 19.52 3.92
C HIS A 145 -41.89 20.27 3.16
N ASP A 146 -40.83 19.55 2.80
CA ASP A 146 -39.78 20.11 1.96
C ASP A 146 -40.31 20.34 0.54
N ASP A 147 -39.85 21.42 -0.08
CA ASP A 147 -40.14 21.80 -1.45
C ASP A 147 -39.72 20.67 -2.40
N VAL A 148 -40.61 20.29 -3.31
CA VAL A 148 -40.37 19.24 -4.32
C VAL A 148 -39.20 19.58 -5.25
N ALA A 149 -38.79 20.86 -5.30
CA ALA A 149 -37.60 21.30 -6.01
C ALA A 149 -36.29 20.95 -5.30
N CYS A 150 -36.31 20.63 -4.00
CA CYS A 150 -35.12 20.18 -3.26
C CYS A 150 -34.83 18.73 -3.62
N VAL A 151 -33.88 18.52 -4.53
CA VAL A 151 -33.48 17.20 -5.03
C VAL A 151 -31.97 17.18 -5.25
N ASN A 152 -31.37 16.02 -5.09
CA ASN A 152 -29.96 15.80 -5.40
C ASN A 152 -29.85 14.93 -6.66
N TYR A 153 -28.97 15.33 -7.57
CA TYR A 153 -28.66 14.55 -8.76
C TYR A 153 -27.28 13.90 -8.63
N ILE A 154 -27.20 12.63 -9.05
CA ILE A 154 -25.91 11.99 -9.31
C ILE A 154 -25.35 12.65 -10.57
N GLU A 155 -24.38 13.54 -10.41
CA GLU A 155 -23.61 14.03 -11.54
C GLU A 155 -22.89 12.84 -12.20
N ARG A 156 -22.99 12.76 -13.53
CA ARG A 156 -22.66 11.57 -14.33
C ARG A 156 -21.48 11.80 -15.25
#